data_AF-X1HP01-F1
#
_entry.id   AF-X1HP01-F1
#
_cell.length_a   1.000
_cell.length_b   1.000
_cell.length_c   1.000
_cell.angle_alpha   90.00
_cell.angle_beta   90.00
_cell.angle_gamma   90.00
#
_symmetry.space_group_name_H-M   'P 1'
#
loop_
_entity.id
_entity.type
_entity.pdbx_description
1 polymer ?
#
loop_
_entity_poly.entity_id
_entity_poly.type
_entity_poly.pdbx_seq_one_letter_code
_entity_poly.pdbx_strand_id
1 'polypeptide(L)'
;MNDMKVIEDFEQTIAEFSDAKYGVAVSSCTNAIFLSLQYLRSINEIKYSIIKIPSHTFLSVPCQIKLCGLDVAFEDIPWSGLYQLYPTRVWDCATRFKKDMYVGQNALQCLSFQYRKHLKIGRGGMIITDDKDAVRWLRMARINGRHVGVTQGNELLEFCGWNMYMTPEQAARGLALFNALTSKDLPDCGSSKTYPDISTQKVFK
;
A
#
# COMPACT_ATOMS: atom_id res chain seq x y z
N MET A 1 -14.05 17.13 -15.23
CA MET A 1 -12.79 16.34 -15.15
C MET A 1 -13.21 14.88 -15.27
N ASN A 2 -12.56 14.05 -16.08
CA ASN A 2 -12.91 12.62 -16.10
C ASN A 2 -12.50 12.02 -14.75
N ASP A 3 -13.44 11.44 -14.00
CA ASP A 3 -13.22 10.99 -12.61
C ASP A 3 -12.11 9.94 -12.48
N MET A 4 -11.89 9.11 -13.51
CA MET A 4 -10.73 8.21 -13.54
C MET A 4 -9.41 8.96 -13.76
N LYS A 5 -9.42 10.03 -14.56
CA LYS A 5 -8.22 10.77 -14.93
C LYS A 5 -7.57 11.41 -13.71
N VAL A 6 -8.34 11.97 -12.78
CA VAL A 6 -7.75 12.60 -11.58
C VAL A 6 -7.07 11.58 -10.66
N ILE A 7 -7.57 10.34 -10.62
CA ILE A 7 -6.92 9.25 -9.89
C ILE A 7 -5.62 8.87 -10.58
N GLU A 8 -5.62 8.74 -11.91
CA GLU A 8 -4.43 8.41 -12.69
C GLU A 8 -3.35 9.51 -12.60
N ASP A 9 -3.75 10.78 -12.66
CA ASP A 9 -2.85 11.92 -12.48
C ASP A 9 -2.19 11.88 -11.08
N PHE A 10 -2.96 11.53 -10.04
CA PHE A 10 -2.42 11.35 -8.69
C PHE A 10 -1.48 10.15 -8.57
N GLU A 11 -1.86 9.00 -9.15
CA GLU A 11 -1.02 7.79 -9.22
C GLU A 11 0.33 8.08 -9.88
N GLN A 12 0.30 8.72 -11.05
CA GLN A 12 1.49 9.05 -11.83
C GLN A 12 2.38 10.05 -11.08
N THR A 13 1.78 11.09 -10.50
CA THR A 13 2.51 12.11 -9.72
C THR A 13 3.29 11.50 -8.56
N ILE A 14 2.67 10.58 -7.81
CA ILE A 14 3.33 9.94 -6.66
C ILE A 14 4.36 8.91 -7.12
N ALA A 15 4.08 8.15 -8.18
CA ALA A 15 5.03 7.18 -8.73
C ALA A 15 6.33 7.87 -9.19
N GLU A 16 6.22 8.91 -10.02
CA GLU A 16 7.35 9.72 -10.49
C GLU A 16 8.12 10.34 -9.34
N PHE A 17 7.41 10.89 -8.35
CA PHE A 17 8.04 11.46 -7.16
C PHE A 17 8.87 10.43 -6.37
N SER A 18 8.40 9.19 -6.32
CA SER A 18 9.05 8.11 -5.58
C SER A 18 10.13 7.35 -6.35
N ASP A 19 10.33 7.63 -7.64
CA ASP A 19 11.14 6.84 -8.58
C ASP A 19 10.61 5.40 -8.79
N ALA A 20 9.30 5.25 -8.82
CA ALA A 20 8.62 4.01 -9.23
C ALA A 20 7.95 4.21 -10.59
N LYS A 21 7.82 3.15 -11.40
CA LYS A 21 7.15 3.24 -12.71
C LYS A 21 5.64 3.42 -12.59
N TYR A 22 5.02 2.86 -11.55
CA TYR A 22 3.57 2.83 -11.42
C TYR A 22 3.12 3.08 -9.98
N GLY A 23 1.94 3.69 -9.86
CA GLY A 23 1.19 3.83 -8.62
C GLY A 23 -0.22 3.25 -8.77
N VAL A 24 -0.74 2.60 -7.73
CA VAL A 24 -2.11 2.12 -7.66
C VAL A 24 -2.76 2.64 -6.38
N ALA A 25 -3.60 3.68 -6.51
CA ALA A 25 -4.27 4.33 -5.38
C ALA A 25 -5.37 3.45 -4.76
N VAL A 26 -5.40 3.34 -3.45
CA VAL A 26 -6.38 2.54 -2.70
C VAL A 26 -6.90 3.32 -1.51
N SER A 27 -7.97 2.83 -0.88
CA SER A 27 -8.63 3.55 0.21
C SER A 27 -7.85 3.57 1.55
N SER A 28 -6.77 2.80 1.70
CA SER A 28 -5.85 2.88 2.86
C SER A 28 -4.55 2.10 2.63
N CYS A 29 -3.50 2.39 3.40
CA CYS A 29 -2.28 1.58 3.43
C CYS A 29 -2.52 0.15 3.92
N THR A 30 -3.46 -0.03 4.85
CA THR A 30 -3.93 -1.37 5.27
C THR A 30 -4.42 -2.17 4.07
N ASN A 31 -5.26 -1.57 3.23
CA ASN A 31 -5.77 -2.21 2.02
C ASN A 31 -4.64 -2.42 0.98
N ALA A 32 -3.66 -1.51 0.91
CA ALA A 32 -2.49 -1.68 0.07
C ALA A 32 -1.69 -2.95 0.43
N ILE A 33 -1.42 -3.16 1.73
CA ILE A 33 -0.70 -4.33 2.23
C ILE A 33 -1.52 -5.61 1.95
N PHE A 34 -2.81 -5.59 2.28
CA PHE A 34 -3.70 -6.74 2.05
C PHE A 34 -3.75 -7.14 0.56
N LEU A 35 -4.02 -6.19 -0.33
CA LEU A 35 -4.08 -6.46 -1.78
C LEU A 35 -2.73 -6.92 -2.34
N SER A 36 -1.62 -6.37 -1.83
CA SER A 36 -0.28 -6.79 -2.23
C SER A 36 -0.02 -8.25 -1.85
N LEU A 37 -0.37 -8.66 -0.63
CA LEU A 37 -0.26 -10.06 -0.19
C LEU A 37 -1.20 -10.99 -0.99
N GLN A 38 -2.45 -10.56 -1.24
CA GLN A 38 -3.40 -11.33 -2.04
C GLN A 38 -2.92 -11.53 -3.49
N TYR A 39 -2.29 -10.51 -4.09
CA TYR A 39 -1.67 -10.64 -5.40
C TYR A 39 -0.56 -11.68 -5.39
N LEU A 40 0.40 -11.59 -4.44
CA LEU A 40 1.48 -12.57 -4.36
C LEU A 40 0.97 -14.00 -4.11
N ARG A 41 -0.15 -14.15 -3.39
CA ARG A 41 -0.83 -15.45 -3.24
C ARG A 41 -1.46 -15.92 -4.55
N SER A 42 -2.14 -15.05 -5.30
CA SER A 42 -2.83 -15.45 -6.54
C SER A 42 -1.88 -15.95 -7.62
N ILE A 43 -0.63 -15.47 -7.61
CA ILE A 43 0.44 -15.94 -8.50
C ILE A 43 1.35 -17.01 -7.87
N ASN A 44 1.00 -17.53 -6.69
CA ASN A 44 1.77 -18.53 -5.95
C ASN A 44 3.23 -18.13 -5.65
N GLU A 45 3.52 -16.84 -5.47
CA GLU A 45 4.85 -16.34 -5.11
C GLU A 45 5.15 -16.57 -3.61
N ILE A 46 4.13 -16.52 -2.76
CA ILE A 46 4.28 -16.81 -1.33
C ILE A 46 4.44 -18.33 -1.12
N LYS A 47 5.68 -18.77 -0.86
CA LYS A 47 6.03 -20.18 -0.58
C LYS A 47 5.93 -20.57 0.90
N TYR A 48 5.91 -19.59 1.79
CA TYR A 48 5.93 -19.78 3.24
C TYR A 48 4.63 -19.29 3.85
N SER A 49 4.11 -19.99 4.86
CA SER A 49 2.93 -19.52 5.59
C SER A 49 3.25 -18.39 6.57
N ILE A 50 4.50 -18.25 7.00
CA ILE A 50 4.92 -17.29 8.03
C ILE A 50 5.58 -16.07 7.40
N ILE A 51 5.06 -14.88 7.72
CA ILE A 51 5.62 -13.58 7.37
C ILE A 51 6.27 -12.95 8.60
N LYS A 52 7.52 -12.52 8.45
CA LYS A 52 8.29 -11.85 9.50
C LYS A 52 8.13 -10.34 9.41
N ILE A 53 7.86 -9.71 10.54
CA ILE A 53 7.77 -8.24 10.66
C ILE A 53 8.40 -7.77 11.99
N PRO A 54 8.74 -6.47 12.11
CA PRO A 54 9.15 -5.89 13.38
C PRO A 54 8.08 -6.03 14.47
N SER A 55 8.50 -6.33 15.70
CA SER A 55 7.66 -6.30 16.91
C SER A 55 7.11 -4.90 17.21
N HIS A 56 7.90 -3.86 16.92
CA HIS A 56 7.52 -2.45 17.07
C HIS A 56 6.96 -1.89 15.78
N THR A 57 5.66 -2.09 15.52
CA THR A 57 4.99 -1.55 14.32
C THR A 57 3.50 -1.27 14.52
N PHE A 58 2.81 -0.80 13.46
CA PHE A 58 1.39 -0.53 13.48
C PHE A 58 0.56 -1.82 13.48
N LEU A 59 -0.39 -1.91 14.42
CA LEU A 59 -1.22 -3.10 14.67
C LEU A 59 -1.94 -3.67 13.43
N SER A 60 -2.24 -2.82 12.45
CA SER A 60 -2.98 -3.25 11.26
C SER A 60 -2.17 -4.16 10.35
N VAL A 61 -0.84 -4.08 10.38
CA VAL A 61 0.05 -4.89 9.54
C VAL A 61 -0.07 -6.40 9.83
N PRO A 62 0.15 -6.89 11.06
CA PRO A 62 -0.08 -8.30 11.38
C PRO A 62 -1.54 -8.73 11.20
N CYS A 63 -2.51 -7.83 11.40
CA CYS A 63 -3.90 -8.14 11.09
C CYS A 63 -4.09 -8.45 9.60
N GLN A 64 -3.48 -7.71 8.68
CA GLN A 64 -3.62 -8.01 7.24
C GLN A 64 -2.93 -9.31 6.84
N ILE A 65 -1.77 -9.61 7.42
CA ILE A 65 -1.09 -10.90 7.22
C ILE A 65 -2.04 -12.05 7.62
N LYS A 66 -2.63 -11.99 8.83
CA LYS A 66 -3.59 -12.99 9.31
C LYS A 66 -4.86 -13.07 8.47
N LEU A 67 -5.42 -11.94 8.05
CA LEU A 67 -6.60 -11.91 7.17
C LEU A 67 -6.31 -12.47 5.76
N CYS A 68 -5.06 -12.44 5.32
CA CYS A 68 -4.60 -13.15 4.12
C CYS A 68 -4.37 -14.65 4.36
N GLY A 69 -4.75 -15.21 5.52
CA GLY A 69 -4.55 -16.63 5.84
C GLY A 69 -3.08 -17.01 6.04
N LEU A 70 -2.23 -16.04 6.38
CA LEU A 70 -0.81 -16.22 6.68
C LEU A 70 -0.57 -16.04 8.18
N ASP A 71 0.48 -16.65 8.69
CA ASP A 71 0.95 -16.46 10.06
C ASP A 71 1.99 -15.34 10.14
N VAL A 72 2.15 -14.80 11.34
CA VAL A 72 3.10 -13.73 11.62
C VAL A 72 4.15 -14.21 12.61
N ALA A 73 5.41 -13.89 12.34
CA ALA A 73 6.50 -13.97 13.30
C ALA A 73 7.00 -12.55 13.57
N PHE A 74 7.07 -12.18 14.84
CA PHE A 74 7.63 -10.89 15.24
C PHE A 74 9.12 -11.02 15.51
N GLU A 75 9.90 -10.08 15.02
CA GLU A 75 11.34 -9.97 15.27
C GLU A 75 11.67 -8.57 15.79
N ASP A 76 12.64 -8.46 16.70
CA ASP A 76 13.13 -7.16 17.17
C ASP A 76 14.10 -6.56 16.14
N ILE A 77 13.54 -5.94 15.10
CA ILE A 77 14.29 -5.37 13.98
C ILE A 77 14.21 -3.84 14.04
N PRO A 78 15.34 -3.13 14.03
CA PRO A 78 15.34 -1.68 13.90
C PRO A 78 14.91 -1.25 12.50
N TRP A 79 14.02 -0.26 12.40
CA TRP A 79 13.58 0.29 11.12
C TRP A 79 13.21 1.78 11.25
N SER A 80 13.23 2.50 10.14
CA SER A 80 12.81 3.91 10.04
C SER A 80 12.07 4.13 8.73
N GLY A 81 10.84 4.65 8.81
CA GLY A 81 10.04 5.01 7.63
C GLY A 81 9.37 3.83 6.93
N LEU A 82 10.12 2.76 6.71
CA LEU A 82 9.70 1.52 6.04
C LEU A 82 10.38 0.27 6.59
N TYR A 83 9.78 -0.89 6.31
CA TYR A 83 10.38 -2.22 6.49
C TYR A 83 9.69 -3.25 5.58
N GLN A 84 10.38 -4.37 5.34
CA GLN A 84 9.87 -5.46 4.50
C GLN A 84 8.99 -6.43 5.30
N LEU A 85 7.93 -6.93 4.68
CA LEU A 85 7.18 -8.09 5.14
C LEU A 85 7.88 -9.36 4.62
N TYR A 86 8.97 -9.76 5.26
CA TYR A 86 9.84 -10.84 4.77
C TYR A 86 9.13 -12.21 4.86
N PRO A 87 9.33 -13.14 3.91
CA PRO A 87 10.23 -13.08 2.74
C PRO A 87 9.58 -12.51 1.47
N THR A 88 8.44 -11.83 1.59
CA THR A 88 7.76 -11.27 0.41
C THR A 88 8.46 -10.00 -0.08
N ARG A 89 8.17 -9.60 -1.32
CA ARG A 89 8.54 -8.27 -1.84
C ARG A 89 7.56 -7.16 -1.45
N VAL A 90 6.71 -7.35 -0.43
CA VAL A 90 5.82 -6.31 0.11
C VAL A 90 6.57 -5.49 1.15
N TRP A 91 6.48 -4.17 1.05
CA TRP A 91 7.09 -3.24 1.99
C TRP A 91 6.03 -2.34 2.60
N ASP A 92 5.98 -2.26 3.94
CA ASP A 92 5.23 -1.20 4.60
C ASP A 92 6.10 0.06 4.59
N CYS A 93 5.62 1.12 3.95
CA CYS A 93 6.27 2.43 3.85
C CYS A 93 5.32 3.54 4.36
N ALA A 94 4.40 3.21 5.25
CA ALA A 94 3.38 4.14 5.74
C ALA A 94 3.94 5.43 6.36
N THR A 95 5.19 5.43 6.83
CA THR A 95 5.80 6.54 7.58
C THR A 95 6.94 7.25 6.86
N ARG A 96 7.21 6.90 5.61
CA ARG A 96 8.16 7.59 4.74
C ARG A 96 7.42 8.22 3.55
N PHE A 97 7.82 9.44 3.21
CA PHE A 97 7.34 10.14 2.03
C PHE A 97 8.41 11.14 1.56
N LYS A 98 9.31 10.66 0.72
CA LYS A 98 10.50 11.38 0.24
C LYS A 98 10.67 11.12 -1.25
N LYS A 99 11.40 12.02 -1.92
CA LYS A 99 11.81 11.81 -3.30
C LYS A 99 12.66 10.54 -3.41
N ASP A 100 12.53 9.80 -4.51
CA ASP A 100 13.39 8.67 -4.85
C ASP A 100 13.39 7.57 -3.75
N MET A 101 12.24 7.37 -3.10
CA MET A 101 12.10 6.45 -1.95
C MET A 101 11.74 5.01 -2.31
N TYR A 102 11.51 4.71 -3.59
CA TYR A 102 11.15 3.36 -4.04
C TYR A 102 12.34 2.41 -3.88
N VAL A 103 12.11 1.24 -3.29
CA VAL A 103 13.18 0.26 -3.01
C VAL A 103 13.61 -0.58 -4.24
N GLY A 104 12.91 -0.45 -5.36
CA GLY A 104 13.22 -1.19 -6.60
C GLY A 104 12.81 -2.67 -6.55
N GLN A 105 13.38 -3.46 -7.47
CA GLN A 105 13.24 -4.92 -7.52
C GLN A 105 11.78 -5.42 -7.56
N ASN A 106 10.92 -4.70 -8.30
CA ASN A 106 9.48 -5.01 -8.38
C ASN A 106 8.78 -5.05 -7.03
N ALA A 107 9.31 -4.38 -5.99
CA ALA A 107 8.67 -4.30 -4.69
C ALA A 107 7.24 -3.75 -4.80
N LEU A 108 6.37 -4.24 -3.92
CA LEU A 108 5.03 -3.70 -3.68
C LEU A 108 5.09 -2.83 -2.43
N GLN A 109 5.44 -1.56 -2.61
CA GLN A 109 5.70 -0.64 -1.51
C GLN A 109 4.43 0.15 -1.18
N CYS A 110 3.92 -0.05 0.03
CA CYS A 110 2.62 0.42 0.47
C CYS A 110 2.74 1.77 1.20
N LEU A 111 2.03 2.79 0.69
CA LEU A 111 2.02 4.15 1.21
C LEU A 111 0.72 4.45 1.97
N SER A 112 0.83 5.36 2.94
CA SER A 112 -0.30 5.85 3.73
C SER A 112 -0.49 7.35 3.57
N PHE A 113 -1.72 7.76 3.30
CA PHE A 113 -2.13 9.17 3.21
C PHE A 113 -3.13 9.55 4.31
N GLN A 114 -3.04 8.83 5.43
CA GLN A 114 -3.84 9.08 6.61
C GLN A 114 -3.44 10.43 7.26
N TYR A 115 -4.35 11.05 8.03
CA TYR A 115 -4.17 12.43 8.55
C TYR A 115 -2.89 12.70 9.38
N ARG A 116 -2.24 11.67 9.94
CA ARG A 116 -0.98 11.79 10.70
C ARG A 116 0.27 11.64 9.82
N LYS A 117 0.12 11.30 8.54
CA LYS A 117 1.24 11.11 7.61
C LYS A 117 1.65 12.44 6.96
N HIS A 118 2.69 12.41 6.14
CA HIS A 118 3.19 13.60 5.45
C HIS A 118 2.16 14.18 4.49
N LEU A 119 1.60 13.35 3.61
CA LEU A 119 0.53 13.74 2.70
C LEU A 119 -0.84 13.44 3.33
N LYS A 120 -1.43 14.45 3.97
CA LYS A 120 -2.59 14.34 4.86
C LYS A 120 -3.94 14.38 4.14
N ILE A 121 -4.19 13.41 3.26
CA ILE A 121 -5.48 13.32 2.53
C ILE A 121 -6.65 13.05 3.49
N GLY A 122 -6.39 12.32 4.58
CA GLY A 122 -7.36 11.99 5.62
C GLY A 122 -7.50 10.49 5.74
N ARG A 123 -7.96 9.85 4.65
CA ARG A 123 -7.94 8.41 4.42
C ARG A 123 -7.51 8.14 2.98
N GLY A 124 -6.54 7.23 2.80
CA GLY A 124 -5.99 6.88 1.50
C GLY A 124 -4.70 6.08 1.63
N GLY A 125 -4.34 5.37 0.58
CA GLY A 125 -3.06 4.70 0.42
C GLY A 125 -2.73 4.50 -1.05
N MET A 126 -1.56 3.94 -1.31
CA MET A 126 -1.12 3.62 -2.67
C MET A 126 -0.13 2.46 -2.62
N ILE A 127 -0.10 1.65 -3.66
CA ILE A 127 0.99 0.69 -3.90
C ILE A 127 1.82 1.28 -5.01
N ILE A 128 3.09 1.59 -4.75
CA ILE A 128 4.07 1.96 -5.79
C ILE A 128 4.89 0.72 -6.16
N THR A 129 5.11 0.52 -7.46
CA THR A 129 5.79 -0.67 -7.98
C THR A 129 6.27 -0.50 -9.42
N ASP A 130 7.25 -1.31 -9.81
CA ASP A 130 7.69 -1.49 -11.21
C ASP A 130 7.02 -2.68 -11.92
N ASP A 131 6.28 -3.50 -11.16
CA ASP A 131 5.65 -4.70 -11.68
C ASP A 131 4.33 -4.38 -12.41
N LYS A 132 4.40 -4.38 -13.74
CA LYS A 132 3.24 -4.12 -14.59
C LYS A 132 2.13 -5.17 -14.42
N ASP A 133 2.46 -6.41 -14.09
CA ASP A 133 1.47 -7.48 -13.89
C ASP A 133 0.73 -7.28 -12.58
N ALA A 134 1.46 -6.90 -11.52
CA ALA A 134 0.86 -6.47 -10.27
C ALA A 134 -0.10 -5.30 -10.49
N VAL A 135 0.30 -4.27 -11.25
CA VAL A 135 -0.56 -3.10 -11.53
C VAL A 135 -1.87 -3.51 -12.19
N ARG A 136 -1.81 -4.39 -13.20
CA ARG A 136 -3.01 -4.89 -13.89
C ARG A 136 -3.94 -5.61 -12.92
N TRP A 137 -3.39 -6.52 -12.12
CA TRP A 137 -4.17 -7.28 -11.15
C TRP A 137 -4.76 -6.37 -10.07
N LEU A 138 -3.98 -5.47 -9.49
CA LEU A 138 -4.38 -4.56 -8.41
C LEU A 138 -5.47 -3.57 -8.85
N ARG A 139 -5.41 -3.06 -10.09
CA ARG A 139 -6.44 -2.17 -10.65
C ARG A 139 -7.81 -2.86 -10.73
N MET A 140 -7.85 -4.16 -11.06
CA MET A 140 -9.08 -4.94 -11.05
C MET A 140 -9.48 -5.29 -9.61
N ALA A 141 -8.53 -5.76 -8.80
CA ALA A 141 -8.78 -6.23 -7.44
C ALA A 141 -9.39 -5.16 -6.53
N ARG A 142 -8.98 -3.89 -6.65
CA ARG A 142 -9.52 -2.78 -5.85
C ARG A 142 -10.95 -2.34 -6.26
N ILE A 143 -11.44 -2.82 -7.41
CA ILE A 143 -12.77 -2.51 -7.97
C ILE A 143 -13.55 -3.82 -8.20
N ASN A 144 -13.69 -4.61 -7.14
CA ASN A 144 -14.50 -5.84 -7.12
C ASN A 144 -14.02 -6.95 -8.09
N GLY A 145 -12.81 -6.86 -8.66
CA GLY A 145 -12.29 -7.84 -9.62
C GLY A 145 -12.80 -7.64 -11.05
N ARG A 146 -13.32 -6.44 -11.35
CA ARG A 146 -13.85 -6.07 -12.66
C ARG A 146 -12.73 -5.67 -13.60
N HIS A 147 -12.87 -5.99 -14.88
CA HIS A 147 -12.03 -5.37 -15.92
C HIS A 147 -12.22 -3.85 -15.93
N VAL A 148 -11.12 -3.13 -16.09
CA VAL A 148 -11.12 -1.67 -16.14
C VAL A 148 -11.90 -1.20 -17.37
N GLY A 149 -12.83 -0.25 -17.17
CA GLY A 149 -13.59 0.37 -18.27
C GLY A 149 -14.90 -0.32 -18.66
N VAL A 150 -15.34 -1.35 -17.91
CA VAL A 150 -16.64 -1.99 -18.14
C VAL A 150 -17.75 -1.28 -17.35
N THR A 151 -18.85 -0.93 -18.03
CA THR A 151 -20.00 -0.24 -17.44
C THR A 151 -20.76 -1.14 -16.45
N GLN A 152 -21.27 -0.52 -15.38
CA GLN A 152 -22.10 -1.18 -14.38
C GLN A 152 -23.32 -1.86 -15.03
N GLY A 153 -23.52 -3.15 -14.74
CA GLY A 153 -24.64 -3.95 -15.25
C GLY A 153 -24.28 -5.02 -16.29
N ASN A 154 -23.11 -4.94 -16.93
CA ASN A 154 -22.60 -5.95 -17.87
C ASN A 154 -21.23 -6.52 -17.42
N GLU A 155 -21.05 -6.65 -16.12
CA GLU A 155 -19.74 -6.94 -15.52
C GLU A 155 -19.41 -8.44 -15.63
N LEU A 156 -18.35 -8.74 -16.38
CA LEU A 156 -17.62 -9.99 -16.22
C LEU A 156 -16.56 -9.77 -15.13
N LEU A 157 -16.66 -10.54 -14.05
CA LEU A 157 -15.67 -10.57 -12.99
C LEU A 157 -14.58 -11.57 -13.37
N GLU A 158 -13.32 -11.14 -13.30
CA GLU A 158 -12.17 -12.04 -13.48
C GLU A 158 -11.98 -12.92 -12.23
N PHE A 159 -12.20 -12.33 -11.05
CA PHE A 159 -12.13 -12.99 -9.75
C PHE A 159 -12.92 -12.20 -8.70
N CYS A 160 -13.13 -12.79 -7.52
CA CYS A 160 -13.72 -12.08 -6.39
C CYS A 160 -12.73 -11.03 -5.84
N GLY A 161 -12.90 -9.77 -6.25
CA GLY A 161 -12.11 -8.65 -5.72
C GLY A 161 -12.77 -7.94 -4.53
N TRP A 162 -12.31 -6.73 -4.26
CA TRP A 162 -12.72 -5.92 -3.12
C TRP A 162 -13.12 -4.52 -3.54
N ASN A 163 -13.95 -3.86 -2.72
CA ASN A 163 -14.25 -2.45 -2.86
C ASN A 163 -13.22 -1.62 -2.06
N MET A 164 -12.05 -1.38 -2.64
CA MET A 164 -10.90 -0.75 -1.96
C MET A 164 -10.26 0.39 -2.77
N TYR A 165 -10.97 0.95 -3.74
CA TYR A 165 -10.47 2.06 -4.57
C TYR A 165 -10.39 3.38 -3.80
N MET A 166 -9.47 4.26 -4.22
CA MET A 166 -9.45 5.67 -3.81
C MET A 166 -10.47 6.46 -4.64
N THR A 167 -11.24 7.36 -4.01
CA THR A 167 -12.23 8.15 -4.73
C THR A 167 -11.59 9.34 -5.48
N PRO A 168 -12.23 9.86 -6.54
CA PRO A 168 -11.74 11.03 -7.27
C PRO A 168 -11.49 12.26 -6.38
N GLU A 169 -12.34 12.49 -5.37
CA GLU A 169 -12.22 13.60 -4.43
C GLU A 169 -10.97 13.48 -3.54
N GLN A 170 -10.67 12.25 -3.11
CA GLN A 170 -9.46 11.95 -2.33
C GLN A 170 -8.20 12.15 -3.17
N ALA A 171 -8.22 11.70 -4.44
CA ALA A 171 -7.11 11.89 -5.37
C ALA A 171 -6.87 13.38 -5.68
N ALA A 172 -7.94 14.14 -5.98
CA ALA A 172 -7.86 15.58 -6.22
C ALA A 172 -7.29 16.33 -5.01
N ARG A 173 -7.75 15.99 -3.80
CA ARG A 173 -7.19 16.52 -2.55
C ARG A 173 -5.71 16.15 -2.39
N GLY A 174 -5.34 14.92 -2.73
CA GLY A 174 -3.96 14.44 -2.71
C GLY A 174 -3.04 15.25 -3.60
N LEU A 175 -3.44 15.50 -4.85
CA LEU A 175 -2.72 16.36 -5.80
C LEU A 175 -2.55 17.79 -5.26
N ALA A 176 -3.63 18.40 -4.77
CA ALA A 176 -3.58 19.74 -4.22
C ALA A 176 -2.62 19.85 -3.03
N LEU A 177 -2.68 18.90 -2.10
CA LEU A 177 -1.78 18.85 -0.95
C LEU A 177 -0.33 18.61 -1.36
N PHE A 178 -0.08 17.72 -2.32
CA PHE A 178 1.26 17.42 -2.80
C PHE A 178 1.91 18.64 -3.46
N ASN A 179 1.14 19.38 -4.27
CA ASN A 179 1.61 20.61 -4.91
C ASN A 179 1.85 21.76 -3.92
N ALA A 180 1.16 21.75 -2.78
CA ALA A 180 1.33 22.72 -1.70
C ALA A 180 2.50 22.38 -0.74
N LEU A 181 3.15 21.22 -0.88
CA LEU A 181 4.30 20.87 -0.04
C LEU A 181 5.48 21.82 -0.33
N THR A 182 5.95 22.50 0.70
CA THR A 182 7.12 23.40 0.63
C THR A 182 8.45 22.65 0.50
N SER A 183 8.53 21.46 1.10
CA SER A 183 9.63 20.51 0.91
C SER A 183 9.06 19.15 0.54
N LYS A 184 9.75 18.48 -0.39
CA LYS A 184 9.46 17.11 -0.79
C LYS A 184 10.50 16.10 -0.26
N ASP A 185 11.46 16.57 0.54
CA ASP A 185 12.34 15.73 1.34
C ASP A 185 11.92 15.84 2.81
N LEU A 186 10.96 15.02 3.20
CA LEU A 186 10.34 15.06 4.53
C LEU A 186 10.91 13.92 5.39
N PRO A 187 11.33 14.17 6.64
CA PRO A 187 11.91 13.13 7.50
C PRO A 187 10.95 11.96 7.75
N ASP A 188 11.44 10.78 8.12
CA ASP A 188 10.54 9.67 8.43
C ASP A 188 9.72 10.01 9.69
N CYS A 189 8.40 9.84 9.65
CA CYS A 189 7.50 10.20 10.77
C CYS A 189 7.19 9.01 11.70
N GLY A 190 7.95 7.92 11.59
CA GLY A 190 7.77 6.70 12.36
C GLY A 190 8.94 5.74 12.19
N SER A 191 9.19 4.96 13.24
CA SER A 191 10.30 4.00 13.34
C SER A 191 9.99 2.94 14.41
N SER A 192 10.84 1.93 14.55
CA SER A 192 10.77 0.98 15.67
C SER A 192 10.84 1.66 17.05
N LYS A 193 11.42 2.88 17.14
CA LYS A 193 11.51 3.65 18.39
C LYS A 193 10.22 4.37 18.76
N THR A 194 9.33 4.63 17.81
CA THR A 194 8.10 5.40 18.02
C THR A 194 6.86 4.52 18.18
N TYR A 195 6.95 3.26 17.75
CA TYR A 195 5.86 2.29 17.85
C TYR A 195 6.02 1.41 19.10
N PRO A 196 4.92 1.06 19.80
CA PRO A 196 4.97 0.11 20.90
C PRO A 196 5.25 -1.30 20.38
N ASP A 197 5.75 -2.17 21.26
CA ASP A 197 5.85 -3.60 20.98
C ASP A 197 4.44 -4.22 20.94
N ILE A 198 4.05 -4.74 19.79
CA ILE A 198 2.75 -5.39 19.58
C ILE A 198 2.83 -6.93 19.57
N SER A 199 4.02 -7.51 19.72
CA SER A 199 4.22 -8.97 19.74
C SER A 199 3.56 -9.66 20.93
N THR A 200 3.29 -8.91 22.00
CA THR A 200 2.67 -9.41 23.24
C THR A 200 1.15 -9.58 23.14
N GLN A 201 0.51 -9.05 22.09
CA GLN A 201 -0.94 -9.09 21.91
C GLN A 201 -1.45 -10.52 21.73
N LYS A 202 -2.44 -10.93 22.54
CA LYS A 202 -2.97 -12.31 22.58
C LYS A 202 -3.52 -12.79 21.24
N VAL A 203 -4.05 -11.90 20.41
CA VAL A 203 -4.66 -12.23 19.11
C VAL A 203 -3.63 -12.72 18.06
N PHE A 204 -2.34 -12.49 18.29
CA PHE A 204 -1.27 -12.94 17.39
C PHE A 204 -0.48 -14.14 17.92
N LYS A 205 -0.89 -14.71 19.06
CA LYS A 205 -0.30 -15.91 19.65
C LYS A 205 -1.02 -17.17 19.17
#